data_AF-A0A3A9H496-F1
#
_entry.id   AF-A0A3A9H496-F1
#
_cell.length_a   1.000
_cell.length_b   1.000
_cell.length_c   1.000
_cell.angle_alpha   90.00
_cell.angle_beta   90.00
_cell.angle_gamma   90.00
#
_symmetry.space_group_name_H-M   'P 1'
#
loop_
_entity.id
_entity.type
_entity.pdbx_description
1 polymer ?
#
loop_
_entity_poly.entity_id
_entity_poly.type
_entity_poly.pdbx_seq_one_letter_code
_entity_poly.pdbx_strand_id
1 'polypeptide(L)' 'MTDPQIKQYLDENNWSVDAQDCLMKVLNTSSQIISEKYNFKKGMMTIITPDNKFIFKWNLGKPEEE' A
#
# COMPACT_ATOMS: atom_id res chain seq x y z
N MET A 1 -3.25 -8.96 -7.72
CA MET A 1 -4.08 -8.91 -6.51
C MET A 1 -5.44 -8.31 -6.86
N THR A 2 -6.51 -8.82 -6.24
CA THR A 2 -7.87 -8.25 -6.35
C THR A 2 -8.22 -7.44 -5.09
N ASP A 3 -9.28 -6.63 -5.14
CA ASP A 3 -9.73 -5.83 -3.99
C ASP A 3 -9.90 -6.64 -2.67
N PRO A 4 -10.53 -7.83 -2.64
CA PRO A 4 -10.62 -8.64 -1.42
C PRO A 4 -9.25 -9.06 -0.88
N GLN A 5 -8.29 -9.38 -1.77
CA GLN A 5 -6.95 -9.77 -1.38
C GLN A 5 -6.15 -8.58 -0.83
N ILE A 6 -6.28 -7.40 -1.45
CA ILE A 6 -5.67 -6.16 -0.94
C ILE A 6 -6.21 -5.86 0.46
N LYS A 7 -7.53 -5.93 0.64
CA LYS A 7 -8.17 -5.73 1.93
C LYS A 7 -7.67 -6.72 2.98
N GLN A 8 -7.63 -8.01 2.65
CA GLN A 8 -7.14 -9.04 3.55
C GLN A 8 -5.69 -8.78 3.97
N TYR A 9 -4.81 -8.46 3.02
CA TYR A 9 -3.41 -8.13 3.31
C TYR A 9 -3.28 -6.92 4.24
N LEU A 10 -4.08 -5.88 4.01
CA LEU A 10 -4.10 -4.70 4.88
C LEU A 10 -4.63 -5.03 6.28
N ASP A 11 -5.70 -5.83 6.39
CA ASP A 11 -6.27 -6.26 7.67
C ASP A 11 -5.25 -7.09 8.48
N GLU A 12 -4.55 -8.03 7.85
CA GLU A 12 -3.49 -8.86 8.47
C GLU A 12 -2.31 -8.03 9.00
N ASN A 13 -2.04 -6.88 8.36
CA ASN A 13 -0.97 -5.96 8.74
C ASN A 13 -1.47 -4.76 9.58
N ASN A 14 -2.68 -4.83 10.13
CA ASN A 14 -3.29 -3.75 10.92
C ASN A 14 -3.24 -2.38 10.20
N TRP A 15 -3.43 -2.38 8.88
CA TRP A 15 -3.41 -1.20 8.03
C TRP A 15 -2.09 -0.40 8.09
N SER A 16 -0.99 -1.07 8.42
CA SER A 16 0.35 -0.49 8.52
C SER A 16 1.38 -1.44 7.92
N VAL A 17 1.83 -1.14 6.71
CA VAL A 17 2.67 -2.06 5.92
C VAL A 17 4.05 -1.46 5.64
N ASP A 18 5.05 -2.33 5.59
CA ASP A 18 6.39 -1.97 5.12
C ASP A 18 6.38 -1.56 3.64
N ALA A 19 7.23 -0.60 3.30
CA ALA A 19 7.23 -0.02 1.96
C ALA A 19 7.63 -1.01 0.87
N GLN A 20 8.70 -1.75 1.11
CA GLN A 20 9.25 -2.71 0.17
C GLN A 20 8.30 -3.89 0.00
N ASP A 21 7.74 -4.35 1.12
CA ASP A 21 6.83 -5.48 1.14
C ASP A 21 5.51 -5.15 0.41
N CYS A 22 4.97 -3.95 0.62
CA CYS A 22 3.78 -3.47 -0.09
C CYS A 22 4.05 -3.26 -1.59
N LEU A 23 5.22 -2.74 -1.96
CA LEU A 23 5.61 -2.55 -3.37
C LEU A 23 5.67 -3.91 -4.08
N MET A 24 6.33 -4.90 -3.49
CA MET A 24 6.49 -6.23 -4.08
C MET A 24 5.20 -7.04 -4.12
N LYS A 25 4.40 -7.02 -3.05
CA LYS A 25 3.23 -7.90 -2.92
C LYS A 25 1.95 -7.29 -3.46
N VAL A 26 1.77 -5.97 -3.37
CA VAL A 26 0.52 -5.29 -3.74
C VAL A 26 0.67 -4.53 -5.04
N LEU A 27 1.59 -3.56 -5.09
CA LEU A 27 1.70 -2.63 -6.22
C LEU A 27 2.16 -3.36 -7.50
N ASN A 28 3.17 -4.22 -7.40
CA ASN A 28 3.69 -4.96 -8.55
C ASN A 28 2.82 -6.14 -8.99
N THR A 29 1.91 -6.66 -8.15
CA THR A 29 1.08 -7.82 -8.50
C THR A 29 -0.36 -7.46 -8.85
N SER A 30 -0.80 -6.25 -8.53
CA SER A 30 -2.18 -5.82 -8.72
C SER A 30 -2.36 -5.03 -10.01
N SER A 31 -2.84 -5.72 -11.05
CA SER A 31 -3.26 -5.09 -12.30
C SER A 31 -4.54 -4.25 -12.18
N GLN A 32 -5.24 -4.33 -11.04
CA GLN A 32 -6.45 -3.55 -10.78
C GLN A 32 -6.16 -2.16 -10.20
N ILE A 33 -4.91 -1.85 -9.84
CA ILE A 33 -4.58 -0.52 -9.32
C ILE A 33 -4.53 0.46 -10.48
N ILE A 34 -5.38 1.48 -10.42
CA ILE A 34 -5.43 2.56 -11.42
C ILE A 34 -4.69 3.80 -10.96
N SER A 35 -4.51 3.98 -9.64
CA SER A 35 -3.77 5.11 -9.10
C SER A 35 -3.25 4.83 -7.70
N GLU A 36 -2.08 5.37 -7.43
CA GLU A 36 -1.43 5.37 -6.14
C GLU A 36 -1.07 6.79 -5.75
N LYS A 37 -1.32 7.15 -4.48
CA LYS A 37 -1.02 8.48 -3.95
C LYS A 37 -0.43 8.36 -2.56
N TYR A 38 0.80 8.80 -2.42
CA TYR A 38 1.45 8.89 -1.13
C TYR A 38 1.35 10.29 -0.52
N ASN A 39 0.94 10.35 0.74
CA ASN A 39 0.89 11.56 1.53
C ASN A 39 2.07 11.58 2.52
N PHE A 40 3.17 12.20 2.09
CA PHE A 40 4.38 12.37 2.89
C PHE A 40 4.13 13.04 4.25
N LYS A 41 3.19 13.98 4.36
CA LYS A 41 2.89 14.68 5.62
C LYS A 41 2.25 13.77 6.66
N LYS A 42 1.50 12.75 6.22
CA LYS A 42 0.76 11.83 7.09
C LYS A 42 1.37 10.43 7.15
N GLY A 43 2.36 10.12 6.31
CA GLY A 43 2.90 8.77 6.17
C GLY A 43 1.86 7.77 5.66
N MET A 44 0.89 8.23 4.87
CA MET A 44 -0.24 7.41 4.42
C MET A 44 -0.18 7.19 2.90
N MET A 45 -0.30 5.95 2.47
CA MET A 45 -0.49 5.57 1.08
C MET A 45 -1.97 5.37 0.79
N THR A 46 -2.39 5.80 -0.40
CA THR A 46 -3.73 5.58 -0.92
C THR A 46 -3.62 4.80 -2.22
N ILE A 47 -4.22 3.63 -2.27
CA ILE A 47 -4.39 2.82 -3.48
C ILE A 47 -5.83 2.97 -3.95
N ILE A 48 -6.02 3.23 -5.23
CA ILE A 48 -7.32 3.34 -5.89
C ILE A 48 -7.40 2.25 -6.95
N THR A 49 -8.46 1.45 -6.87
CA THR A 49 -8.89 0.49 -7.88
C THR A 49 -10.19 0.99 -8.52
N PRO A 50 -10.71 0.36 -9.61
CA PRO A 50 -11.97 0.78 -10.22
C PRO A 50 -13.13 0.82 -9.23
N ASP A 51 -13.15 -0.11 -8.27
CA ASP A 51 -14.27 -0.35 -7.38
C ASP A 51 -14.03 0.17 -5.94
N ASN A 52 -12.76 0.29 -5.51
CA ASN A 52 -12.43 0.60 -4.12
C ASN A 52 -11.28 1.59 -3.94
N LYS A 53 -11.20 2.12 -2.71
CA LYS A 53 -10.13 2.98 -2.25
C LYS A 53 -9.61 2.50 -0.91
N PHE A 54 -8.31 2.19 -0.87
CA PHE A 54 -7.61 1.73 0.33
C PHE A 54 -6.66 2.82 0.80
N ILE A 55 -6.71 3.17 2.09
CA ILE A 55 -5.81 4.15 2.70
C ILE A 55 -5.15 3.49 3.90
N PHE A 56 -3.83 3.40 3.91
CA PHE A 56 -3.07 2.70 4.94
C PHE A 56 -1.75 3.42 5.25
N LYS A 57 -1.17 3.12 6.41
CA LYS A 57 0.13 3.66 6.80
C LYS A 57 1.23 2.94 6.03
N TRP A 58 2.09 3.71 5.38
CA TRP A 58 3.19 3.19 4.58
C TRP A 58 4.50 3.50 5.28
N ASN A 59 5.09 2.46 5.86
CA ASN A 59 6.34 2.59 6.60
C ASN A 59 7.49 2.56 5.60
N LEU A 60 7.83 3.74 5.08
CA LEU A 60 9.10 3.96 4.41
C LEU A 60 10.18 3.71 5.48
N GLY A 61 10.98 2.66 5.31
CA GLY A 61 12.10 2.37 6.23
C GLY A 61 12.98 3.59 6.45
N LYS A 62 13.81 3.57 7.50
CA LYS A 62 14.81 4.64 7.69
C LYS A 62 15.71 4.67 6.44
N PRO A 63 16.08 5.86 5.92
CA PRO A 63 17.13 5.92 4.91
C PRO A 63 18.36 5.21 5.47
N GLU A 64 18.94 4.28 4.70
CA GLU A 64 20.28 3.80 5.00
C GLU A 64 21.20 5.03 4.95
N GLU A 65 21.76 5.40 6.10
CA GLU A 65 22.85 6.38 6.15
C GLU A 65 24.06 5.72 5.49
N GLU A 66 24.37 6.09 4.24
CA GLU A 66 25.65 5.81 3.58
C GLU A 66 26.79 6.66 4.17
#